data_AF-A0A0E3LCU3-F1
#
_entry.id   AF-A0A0E3LCU3-F1
#
_cell.length_a   1.000
_cell.length_b   1.000
_cell.length_c   1.000
_cell.angle_alpha   90.00
_cell.angle_beta   90.00
_cell.angle_gamma   90.00
#
_symmetry.space_group_name_H-M   'P 1'
#
loop_
_entity.id
_entity.type
_entity.pdbx_description
1 polymer ?
#
loop_
_entity_poly.entity_id
_entity_poly.type
_entity_poly.pdbx_seq_one_letter_code
_entity_poly.pdbx_strand_id
1 'polypeptide(L)'
;MHDIASNKTTQVTRNGNSYQPAIYGNRIVYTVGNPYIGSNKDIYVYDIPAARTTRITNSTLAFNPSVYGDKILYADCRNNPEYCETRDIYLYDLSNTSNNLVANFTGNVSTGTAPLNVSFTDTSTGTPNAWYWDFGDGEISNEQNPAHTYLSAGNHTACLTVSNANSTDSKLATISLK
;
A
#
# COMPACT_ATOMS: atom_id res chain seq x y z
N MET A 1 -8.68 -8.39 -20.10
CA MET A 1 -9.59 -7.22 -20.09
C MET A 1 -9.74 -6.72 -21.51
N HIS A 2 -10.96 -6.44 -21.96
CA HIS A 2 -11.23 -5.90 -23.29
C HIS A 2 -11.72 -4.46 -23.13
N ASP A 3 -10.98 -3.50 -23.67
CA ASP A 3 -11.38 -2.10 -23.73
C ASP A 3 -12.25 -1.91 -24.97
N ILE A 4 -13.52 -1.56 -24.75
CA ILE A 4 -14.52 -1.40 -25.81
C ILE A 4 -14.24 -0.15 -26.66
N ALA A 5 -13.66 0.90 -26.07
CA ALA A 5 -13.39 2.15 -26.76
C ALA A 5 -12.14 2.03 -27.65
N SER A 6 -11.11 1.33 -27.19
CA SER A 6 -9.87 1.11 -27.96
C SER A 6 -9.83 -0.22 -28.72
N ASN A 7 -10.85 -1.07 -28.57
CA ASN A 7 -10.92 -2.44 -29.09
C ASN A 7 -9.67 -3.27 -28.76
N LYS A 8 -9.03 -2.97 -27.62
CA LYS A 8 -7.75 -3.57 -27.23
C LYS A 8 -7.96 -4.61 -26.15
N THR A 9 -7.32 -5.75 -26.32
CA THR A 9 -7.31 -6.82 -25.31
C THR A 9 -5.98 -6.82 -24.56
N THR A 10 -6.06 -6.76 -23.23
CA THR A 10 -4.91 -6.85 -22.32
C THR A 10 -4.96 -8.18 -21.57
N GLN A 11 -3.88 -8.96 -21.69
CA GLN A 11 -3.64 -10.15 -20.88
C GLN A 11 -3.11 -9.73 -19.49
N VAL A 12 -3.78 -10.18 -18.43
CA VAL A 12 -3.46 -9.83 -17.04
C VAL A 12 -2.44 -10.81 -16.44
N THR A 13 -2.62 -12.10 -16.71
CA THR A 13 -1.80 -13.19 -16.15
C THR A 13 -0.85 -13.74 -17.21
N ARG A 14 0.46 -13.80 -16.92
CA ARG A 14 1.48 -14.24 -17.88
C ARG A 14 2.00 -15.67 -17.66
N ASN A 15 1.86 -16.24 -16.46
CA ASN A 15 2.43 -17.55 -16.11
C ASN A 15 1.48 -18.38 -15.25
N GLY A 16 1.46 -19.69 -15.48
CA GLY A 16 0.68 -20.66 -14.69
C GLY A 16 -0.82 -20.70 -15.00
N ASN A 17 -1.50 -21.69 -14.43
CA ASN A 17 -2.94 -21.84 -14.53
C ASN A 17 -3.63 -20.78 -13.66
N SER A 18 -4.30 -19.83 -14.31
CA SER A 18 -5.08 -18.77 -13.66
C SER A 18 -6.55 -18.89 -14.05
N TYR A 19 -7.45 -18.89 -13.08
CA TYR A 19 -8.87 -19.14 -13.29
C TYR A 19 -9.73 -18.46 -12.20
N GLN A 20 -11.06 -18.55 -12.35
CA GLN A 20 -12.04 -17.93 -11.44
C GLN A 20 -11.78 -16.43 -11.18
N PRO A 21 -11.72 -15.60 -12.23
CA PRO A 21 -11.53 -14.17 -12.03
C PRO A 21 -12.81 -13.53 -11.49
N ALA A 22 -12.65 -12.54 -10.62
CA ALA A 22 -13.65 -11.54 -10.28
C ALA A 22 -13.04 -10.13 -10.38
N ILE A 23 -13.87 -9.12 -10.59
CA ILE A 23 -13.42 -7.73 -10.76
C ILE A 23 -14.31 -6.78 -9.98
N TYR A 24 -13.70 -5.80 -9.32
CA TYR A 24 -14.39 -4.66 -8.72
C TYR A 24 -13.53 -3.42 -8.87
N GLY A 25 -14.07 -2.38 -9.52
CA GLY A 25 -13.33 -1.16 -9.83
C GLY A 25 -12.00 -1.46 -10.53
N ASN A 26 -10.90 -1.03 -9.91
CA ASN A 26 -9.54 -1.14 -10.44
C ASN A 26 -8.83 -2.45 -10.11
N ARG A 27 -9.52 -3.44 -9.53
CA ARG A 27 -8.88 -4.67 -9.04
C ARG A 27 -9.50 -5.91 -9.66
N ILE A 28 -8.63 -6.80 -10.11
CA ILE A 28 -8.99 -8.14 -10.56
C ILE A 28 -8.45 -9.13 -9.53
N VAL A 29 -9.31 -9.98 -8.99
CA VAL A 29 -8.92 -11.08 -8.11
C VAL A 29 -9.07 -12.39 -8.87
N TYR A 30 -8.17 -13.34 -8.67
CA TYR A 30 -8.17 -14.61 -9.39
C TYR A 30 -7.41 -15.69 -8.63
N THR A 31 -7.73 -16.94 -8.93
CA THR A 31 -7.00 -18.10 -8.41
C THR A 31 -5.83 -18.44 -9.33
N VAL A 32 -4.69 -18.77 -8.74
CA VAL A 32 -3.51 -19.29 -9.44
C VAL A 32 -3.10 -20.62 -8.81
N GLY A 33 -2.89 -21.64 -9.65
CA GLY A 33 -2.40 -22.94 -9.19
C GLY A 33 -3.02 -24.10 -9.94
N ASN A 34 -2.89 -25.30 -9.40
CA ASN A 34 -3.46 -26.49 -10.01
C ASN A 34 -4.99 -26.55 -9.72
N PRO A 35 -5.86 -26.66 -10.74
CA PRO A 35 -7.31 -26.66 -10.55
C PRO A 35 -7.86 -27.92 -9.87
N TYR A 36 -7.05 -28.98 -9.73
CA TYR A 36 -7.52 -30.20 -9.09
C TYR A 36 -7.76 -30.00 -7.59
N ILE A 37 -8.77 -30.73 -7.10
CA ILE A 37 -9.15 -30.76 -5.69
C ILE A 37 -7.93 -31.19 -4.85
N GLY A 38 -7.74 -30.56 -3.69
CA GLY A 38 -6.59 -30.81 -2.81
C GLY A 38 -5.23 -30.35 -3.36
N SER A 39 -5.18 -29.76 -4.56
CA SER A 39 -3.91 -29.29 -5.14
C SER A 39 -3.61 -27.84 -4.79
N ASN A 40 -2.31 -27.51 -4.83
CA ASN A 40 -1.79 -26.21 -4.45
C ASN A 40 -2.33 -25.07 -5.34
N LYS A 41 -2.92 -24.07 -4.69
CA LYS A 41 -3.50 -22.87 -5.31
C LYS A 41 -3.69 -21.74 -4.30
N ASP A 42 -3.60 -20.52 -4.80
CA ASP A 42 -3.67 -19.30 -4.00
C ASP A 42 -4.47 -18.21 -4.71
N ILE A 43 -4.91 -17.21 -3.94
CA ILE A 43 -5.59 -16.03 -4.47
C ILE A 43 -4.59 -14.91 -4.72
N TYR A 44 -4.74 -14.28 -5.88
CA TYR A 44 -3.96 -13.14 -6.32
C TYR A 44 -4.87 -11.97 -6.63
N VAL A 45 -4.35 -10.76 -6.43
CA VAL A 45 -4.97 -9.49 -6.77
C VAL A 45 -4.07 -8.78 -7.77
N TYR A 46 -4.64 -8.37 -8.89
CA TYR A 46 -4.02 -7.48 -9.86
C TYR A 46 -4.62 -6.09 -9.75
N ASP A 47 -3.78 -5.11 -9.48
CA ASP A 47 -4.10 -3.69 -9.50
C ASP A 47 -3.90 -3.16 -10.93
N ILE A 48 -4.99 -2.66 -11.54
CA ILE A 48 -5.01 -2.22 -12.93
C ILE A 48 -4.12 -0.98 -13.14
N PRO A 49 -4.28 0.12 -12.37
CA PRO A 49 -3.42 1.31 -12.51
C PRO A 49 -1.94 1.02 -12.31
N ALA A 50 -1.58 0.26 -11.27
CA ALA A 50 -0.19 -0.03 -10.93
C ALA A 50 0.42 -1.15 -11.80
N ALA A 51 -0.40 -1.83 -12.60
CA ALA A 51 -0.05 -3.03 -13.36
C ALA A 51 0.68 -4.10 -12.50
N ARG A 52 0.29 -4.21 -11.23
CA ARG A 52 1.00 -5.01 -10.21
C ARG A 52 0.13 -6.14 -9.69
N THR A 53 0.73 -7.32 -9.56
CA THR A 53 0.11 -8.51 -8.95
C THR A 53 0.61 -8.72 -7.52
N THR A 54 -0.28 -9.07 -6.59
CA THR A 54 0.03 -9.45 -5.20
C THR A 54 -0.67 -10.75 -4.84
N ARG A 55 0.05 -11.71 -4.22
CA ARG A 55 -0.54 -12.92 -3.62
C ARG A 55 -1.10 -12.56 -2.25
N ILE A 56 -2.34 -12.96 -1.94
CA ILE A 56 -2.99 -12.60 -0.66
C ILE A 56 -3.26 -13.78 0.28
N THR A 57 -3.00 -15.02 -0.17
CA THR A 57 -3.14 -16.23 0.65
C THR A 57 -1.82 -16.98 0.75
N ASN A 58 -1.57 -17.63 1.89
CA ASN A 58 -0.40 -18.50 2.12
C ASN A 58 -0.77 -19.97 2.39
N SER A 59 -2.07 -20.28 2.44
CA SER A 59 -2.58 -21.62 2.77
C SER A 59 -2.33 -22.67 1.70
N THR A 60 -2.02 -22.25 0.47
CA THR A 60 -1.88 -23.11 -0.71
C THR A 60 -3.15 -23.89 -1.08
N LEU A 61 -4.31 -23.63 -0.50
CA LEU A 61 -5.58 -24.31 -0.83
C LEU A 61 -6.75 -23.33 -1.00
N ALA A 62 -6.47 -22.09 -1.39
CA ALA A 62 -7.46 -21.03 -1.53
C ALA A 62 -7.94 -20.85 -2.98
N PHE A 63 -9.26 -20.70 -3.19
CA PHE A 63 -9.89 -20.64 -4.51
C PHE A 63 -11.25 -19.92 -4.47
N ASN A 64 -11.89 -19.77 -5.64
CA ASN A 64 -13.19 -19.09 -5.80
C ASN A 64 -13.23 -17.69 -5.13
N PRO A 65 -12.37 -16.74 -5.55
CA PRO A 65 -12.38 -15.43 -4.95
C PRO A 65 -13.57 -14.60 -5.43
N SER A 66 -14.04 -13.71 -4.57
CA SER A 66 -14.96 -12.63 -4.89
C SER A 66 -14.45 -11.34 -4.26
N VAL A 67 -14.78 -10.19 -4.84
CA VAL A 67 -14.27 -8.88 -4.40
C VAL A 67 -15.36 -7.83 -4.36
N TYR A 68 -15.35 -7.03 -3.29
CA TYR A 68 -16.22 -5.85 -3.13
C TYR A 68 -15.48 -4.78 -2.33
N GLY A 69 -15.16 -3.66 -2.98
CA GLY A 69 -14.30 -2.63 -2.39
C GLY A 69 -12.92 -3.20 -2.02
N ASP A 70 -12.54 -3.05 -0.74
CA ASP A 70 -11.32 -3.60 -0.17
C ASP A 70 -11.48 -5.03 0.37
N LYS A 71 -12.68 -5.60 0.33
CA LYS A 71 -12.96 -6.93 0.88
C LYS A 71 -12.85 -8.00 -0.20
N ILE A 72 -12.10 -9.05 0.10
CA ILE A 72 -11.98 -10.24 -0.73
C ILE A 72 -12.45 -11.44 0.07
N LEU A 73 -13.46 -12.14 -0.45
CA LEU A 73 -13.89 -13.42 0.09
C LEU A 73 -13.31 -14.54 -0.76
N TYR A 74 -12.95 -15.65 -0.14
CA TYR A 74 -12.47 -16.84 -0.85
C TYR A 74 -12.79 -18.11 -0.06
N ALA A 75 -12.94 -19.22 -0.76
CA ALA A 75 -13.02 -20.53 -0.16
C ALA A 75 -11.62 -21.07 0.12
N ASP A 76 -11.45 -21.80 1.22
CA ASP A 76 -10.17 -22.41 1.56
C ASP A 76 -10.38 -23.72 2.32
N CYS A 77 -9.55 -24.72 2.01
CA CYS A 77 -9.55 -26.02 2.66
C CYS A 77 -8.45 -26.17 3.72
N ARG A 78 -7.79 -25.09 4.15
CA ARG A 78 -6.64 -25.16 5.08
C ARG A 78 -6.89 -25.97 6.36
N ASN A 79 -8.14 -26.02 6.81
CA ASN A 79 -8.55 -26.76 8.00
C ASN A 79 -8.84 -28.25 7.72
N ASN A 80 -9.01 -28.62 6.44
CA ASN A 80 -9.22 -29.99 5.98
C ASN A 80 -8.54 -30.19 4.61
N PRO A 81 -7.20 -30.30 4.59
CA PRO A 81 -6.42 -30.28 3.36
C PRO A 81 -6.52 -31.59 2.57
N GLU A 82 -6.86 -32.69 3.24
CA GLU A 82 -7.03 -34.00 2.61
C GLU A 82 -8.29 -33.97 1.73
N TYR A 83 -8.08 -33.99 0.42
CA TYR A 83 -9.13 -33.92 -0.61
C TYR A 83 -10.10 -32.73 -0.52
N CYS A 84 -9.84 -31.69 0.27
CA CYS A 84 -10.72 -30.54 0.38
C CYS A 84 -12.19 -30.93 0.67
N GLU A 85 -12.40 -31.92 1.55
CA GLU A 85 -13.75 -32.47 1.82
C GLU A 85 -14.71 -31.40 2.36
N THR A 86 -14.17 -30.46 3.13
CA THR A 86 -14.88 -29.30 3.66
C THR A 86 -14.18 -28.01 3.26
N ARG A 87 -14.96 -26.93 3.14
CA ARG A 87 -14.49 -25.61 2.69
C ARG A 87 -15.01 -24.57 3.66
N ASP A 88 -14.11 -23.77 4.19
CA ASP A 88 -14.46 -22.58 4.96
C ASP A 88 -14.38 -21.35 4.06
N ILE A 89 -15.15 -20.32 4.41
CA ILE A 89 -15.09 -19.02 3.74
C ILE A 89 -14.27 -18.07 4.59
N TYR A 90 -13.25 -17.49 3.98
CA TYR A 90 -12.39 -16.51 4.62
C TYR A 90 -12.60 -15.14 3.98
N LEU A 91 -12.48 -14.11 4.82
CA LEU A 91 -12.44 -12.72 4.42
C LEU A 91 -11.02 -12.20 4.56
N TYR A 92 -10.51 -11.59 3.51
CA TYR A 92 -9.29 -10.80 3.52
C TYR A 92 -9.65 -9.34 3.28
N ASP A 93 -9.30 -8.47 4.24
CA ASP A 93 -9.50 -7.04 4.10
C ASP A 93 -8.21 -6.38 3.59
N LEU A 94 -8.24 -5.91 2.34
CA LEU A 94 -7.15 -5.17 1.72
C LEU A 94 -6.92 -3.82 2.40
N SER A 95 -7.85 -3.27 3.18
CA SER A 95 -7.56 -2.05 3.95
C SER A 95 -6.49 -2.29 5.01
N ASN A 96 -6.34 -3.53 5.49
CA ASN A 96 -5.30 -3.90 6.45
C ASN A 96 -3.94 -4.14 5.79
N THR A 97 -3.88 -4.22 4.45
CA THR A 97 -2.63 -4.37 3.70
C THR A 97 -2.30 -3.16 2.84
N SER A 98 -3.30 -2.36 2.52
CA SER A 98 -3.25 -0.96 2.13
C SER A 98 -3.51 -0.12 3.38
N ASN A 99 -2.58 -0.18 4.34
CA ASN A 99 -2.39 0.95 5.23
C ASN A 99 -2.01 2.13 4.33
N ASN A 100 -3.04 2.87 3.90
CA ASN A 100 -2.90 4.03 3.05
C ASN A 100 -2.04 4.99 3.85
N LEU A 101 -0.74 4.94 3.57
CA LEU A 101 0.26 5.67 4.30
C LEU A 101 0.00 7.11 3.91
N VAL A 102 -0.40 7.93 4.87
CA VAL A 102 -0.65 9.35 4.65
C VAL A 102 0.38 10.08 5.48
N ALA A 103 1.34 10.68 4.80
CA ALA A 103 2.35 11.51 5.40
C ALA A 103 1.70 12.77 5.98
N ASN A 104 1.98 13.06 7.24
CA ASN A 104 1.55 14.31 7.83
C ASN A 104 2.44 14.68 9.00
N PHE A 105 2.58 15.98 9.25
CA PHE A 105 3.35 16.49 10.38
C PHE A 105 2.93 17.89 10.79
N THR A 106 3.35 18.28 11.98
CA THR A 106 3.26 19.65 12.48
C THR A 106 4.64 20.14 12.93
N GLY A 107 4.90 21.45 12.83
CA GLY A 107 5.99 22.11 13.53
C GLY A 107 5.44 22.92 14.70
N ASN A 108 6.20 23.05 15.79
CA ASN A 108 5.82 23.93 16.91
C ASN A 108 5.67 25.41 16.48
N VAL A 109 6.44 25.83 15.47
CA VAL A 109 6.36 27.14 14.82
C VAL A 109 6.61 26.98 13.32
N SER A 110 5.98 27.83 12.50
CA SER A 110 6.20 27.88 11.05
C SER A 110 6.77 29.21 10.56
N THR A 111 6.90 30.20 11.45
CA THR A 111 7.49 31.50 11.12
C THR A 111 8.27 32.07 12.30
N GLY A 112 9.32 32.84 12.04
CA GLY A 112 10.13 33.47 13.10
C GLY A 112 11.27 34.31 12.55
N THR A 113 12.24 34.65 13.39
CA THR A 113 13.50 35.30 12.99
C THR A 113 14.64 34.29 13.00
N ALA A 114 15.59 34.42 12.07
CA ALA A 114 16.78 33.57 12.09
C ALA A 114 17.69 33.88 13.30
N PRO A 115 18.25 32.86 13.99
CA PRO A 115 18.02 31.43 13.81
C PRO A 115 16.69 30.97 14.44
N LEU A 116 15.95 30.10 13.74
CA LEU A 116 14.68 29.55 14.21
C LEU A 116 14.79 28.04 14.45
N ASN A 117 14.63 27.60 15.70
CA ASN A 117 14.55 26.19 16.03
C ASN A 117 13.09 25.70 15.90
N VAL A 118 12.87 24.71 15.05
CA VAL A 118 11.58 24.07 14.80
C VAL A 118 11.66 22.61 15.25
N SER A 119 10.79 22.24 16.19
CA SER A 119 10.56 20.85 16.57
C SER A 119 9.40 20.30 15.75
N PHE A 120 9.67 19.26 14.95
CA PHE A 120 8.68 18.60 14.13
C PHE A 120 8.07 17.42 14.86
N THR A 121 6.77 17.18 14.62
CA THR A 121 6.02 16.04 15.16
C THR A 121 5.34 15.32 14.02
N ASP A 122 5.68 14.04 13.85
CA ASP A 122 5.02 13.14 12.92
C ASP A 122 3.56 12.89 13.36
N THR A 123 2.64 13.04 12.41
CA THR A 123 1.20 12.76 12.57
C THR A 123 0.70 11.84 11.46
N SER A 124 1.61 11.11 10.81
CA SER A 124 1.31 10.24 9.68
C SER A 124 0.45 9.05 10.11
N THR A 125 -0.45 8.62 9.22
CA THR A 125 -1.28 7.43 9.42
C THR A 125 -0.82 6.29 8.52
N GLY A 126 -1.20 5.04 8.82
CA GLY A 126 -0.85 3.89 7.97
C GLY A 126 0.46 3.17 8.37
N THR A 127 0.77 3.15 9.67
CA THR A 127 1.90 2.42 10.28
C THR A 127 3.23 2.64 9.55
N PRO A 128 3.74 3.88 9.48
CA PRO A 128 5.09 4.14 9.01
C PRO A 128 6.11 3.34 9.83
N ASN A 129 7.17 2.87 9.19
CA ASN A 129 8.32 2.25 9.86
C ASN A 129 9.66 2.88 9.47
N ALA A 130 9.64 3.90 8.60
CA ALA A 130 10.79 4.73 8.26
C ALA A 130 10.35 6.16 7.91
N TRP A 131 11.19 7.13 8.27
CA TRP A 131 10.99 8.56 8.05
C TRP A 131 12.22 9.13 7.33
N TYR A 132 11.98 10.07 6.43
CA TYR A 132 13.02 10.86 5.78
C TYR A 132 12.55 12.31 5.71
N TRP A 133 13.33 13.19 6.32
CA TRP A 133 13.12 14.62 6.33
C TRP A 133 14.14 15.28 5.43
N ASP A 134 13.65 16.16 4.56
CA ASP A 134 14.45 17.18 3.88
C ASP A 134 13.95 18.53 4.38
N PHE A 135 14.79 19.30 5.08
CA PHE A 135 14.37 20.55 5.68
C PHE A 135 14.27 21.70 4.69
N GLY A 136 14.72 21.51 3.45
CA GLY A 136 14.71 22.50 2.37
C GLY A 136 15.88 23.48 2.40
N ASP A 137 16.85 23.29 3.29
CA ASP A 137 18.08 24.08 3.43
C ASP A 137 19.36 23.26 3.24
N GLY A 138 19.22 22.01 2.79
CA GLY A 138 20.32 21.08 2.51
C GLY A 138 20.58 20.06 3.62
N GLU A 139 19.97 20.23 4.79
CA GLU A 139 20.05 19.28 5.90
C GLU A 139 18.89 18.27 5.86
N ILE A 140 19.15 17.07 6.40
CA ILE A 140 18.20 15.95 6.40
C ILE A 140 18.13 15.26 7.76
N SER A 141 17.08 14.49 8.00
CA SER A 141 16.98 13.60 9.18
C SER A 141 16.21 12.31 8.86
N ASN A 142 16.47 11.25 9.62
CA ASN A 142 15.70 10.00 9.57
C ASN A 142 14.96 9.73 10.91
N GLU A 143 14.98 10.69 11.83
CA GLU A 143 14.24 10.59 13.08
C GLU A 143 12.74 10.77 12.84
N GLN A 144 11.91 10.11 13.65
CA GLN A 144 10.45 10.30 13.55
C GLN A 144 10.04 11.74 13.92
N ASN A 145 10.62 12.31 14.97
CA ASN A 145 10.30 13.65 15.49
C ASN A 145 11.57 14.49 15.66
N PRO A 146 12.19 14.98 14.57
CA PRO A 146 13.44 15.73 14.66
C PRO A 146 13.20 17.16 15.16
N ALA A 147 14.26 17.75 15.71
CA ALA A 147 14.38 19.20 15.84
C ALA A 147 15.43 19.72 14.84
N HIS A 148 15.12 20.84 14.17
CA HIS A 148 16.02 21.46 13.19
C HIS A 148 16.10 22.97 13.39
N THR A 149 17.29 23.53 13.19
CA THR A 149 17.53 24.98 13.34
C THR A 149 17.83 25.61 12.00
N TYR A 150 16.90 26.43 11.51
CA TYR A 150 17.06 27.23 10.30
C TYR A 150 17.91 28.47 10.59
N LEU A 151 19.09 28.56 9.97
CA LEU A 151 20.07 29.62 10.24
C LEU A 151 19.88 30.88 9.38
N SER A 152 19.22 30.76 8.24
CA SER A 152 19.11 31.83 7.24
C SER A 152 17.67 32.29 7.06
N ALA A 153 17.48 33.61 6.95
CA ALA A 153 16.21 34.21 6.58
C ALA A 153 15.74 33.73 5.20
N GLY A 154 14.42 33.76 4.97
CA GLY A 154 13.81 33.25 3.74
C GLY A 154 12.79 32.14 3.99
N ASN A 155 12.27 31.57 2.90
CA ASN A 155 11.31 30.47 2.95
C ASN A 155 12.02 29.15 2.70
N HIS A 156 11.92 28.24 3.66
CA HIS A 156 12.39 26.85 3.52
C HIS A 156 11.17 25.93 3.37
N THR A 157 11.29 24.89 2.54
CA THR A 157 10.21 23.91 2.34
C THR A 157 10.61 22.60 2.98
N ALA A 158 10.07 22.33 4.17
CA ALA A 158 10.26 21.06 4.84
C ALA A 158 9.40 19.97 4.18
N CYS A 159 10.02 18.83 3.89
CA CYS A 159 9.40 17.64 3.32
C CYS A 159 9.58 16.47 4.29
N LEU A 160 8.46 15.87 4.72
CA LEU A 160 8.47 14.55 5.34
C LEU A 160 8.08 13.51 4.31
N THR A 161 8.90 12.49 4.12
CA THR A 161 8.57 11.26 3.41
C THR A 161 8.53 10.12 4.41
N VAL A 162 7.39 9.43 4.51
CA VAL A 162 7.25 8.21 5.31
C VAL A 162 7.14 7.00 4.41
N SER A 163 7.62 5.86 4.89
CA SER A 163 7.43 4.58 4.20
C SER A 163 7.05 3.45 5.16
N ASN A 164 6.41 2.43 4.60
CA ASN A 164 6.20 1.12 5.20
C ASN A 164 6.56 0.04 4.16
N ALA A 165 6.39 -1.24 4.50
CA ALA A 165 6.77 -2.35 3.61
C ALA A 165 6.08 -2.33 2.22
N ASN A 166 4.97 -1.61 2.08
CA ASN A 166 4.09 -1.69 0.92
C ASN A 166 3.82 -0.32 0.25
N SER A 167 4.21 0.79 0.86
CA SER A 167 3.82 2.15 0.43
C SER A 167 4.80 3.22 0.93
N THR A 168 4.84 4.34 0.22
CA THR A 168 5.54 5.58 0.56
C THR A 168 4.61 6.75 0.28
N ASP A 169 4.62 7.77 1.14
CA ASP A 169 3.90 9.02 0.93
C ASP A 169 4.71 10.21 1.46
N SER A 170 4.41 11.42 0.97
CA SER A 170 5.14 12.64 1.32
C SER A 170 4.24 13.84 1.60
N LYS A 171 4.65 14.69 2.54
CA LYS A 171 3.99 15.96 2.89
C LYS A 171 5.00 17.09 2.89
N LEU A 172 4.58 18.25 2.39
CA LEU A 172 5.34 19.50 2.41
C LEU A 172 4.72 20.52 3.37
N ALA A 173 5.57 21.36 3.99
CA ALA A 173 5.19 22.57 4.70
C ALA A 173 6.24 23.67 4.52
N THR A 174 5.80 24.94 4.48
CA THR A 174 6.70 26.10 4.38
C THR A 174 7.01 26.67 5.76
N ILE A 175 8.30 26.94 6.00
CA ILE A 175 8.81 27.65 7.18
C ILE A 175 9.37 29.00 6.72
N SER A 176 8.86 30.11 7.26
CA SER A 176 9.22 31.47 6.83
C SER A 176 10.00 32.24 7.89
N LEU A 177 11.26 32.56 7.61
CA LEU A 177 12.13 33.33 8.49
C LEU A 177 12.26 34.76 8.00
N LYS A 178 12.20 35.70 8.94
CA LYS A 178 12.50 37.12 8.78
C LYS A 178 13.94 37.42 9.17
#